data_AF-A0A423PZZ2-F1
#
_entry.id   AF-A0A423PZZ2-F1
#
_cell.length_a   1.000
_cell.length_b   1.000
_cell.length_c   1.000
_cell.angle_alpha   90.00
_cell.angle_beta   90.00
_cell.angle_gamma   90.00
#
_symmetry.space_group_name_H-M   'P 1'
#
loop_
_entity.id
_entity.type
_entity.pdbx_description
1 polymer ?
#
loop_
_entity_poly.entity_id
_entity_poly.type
_entity_poly.pdbx_seq_one_letter_code
_entity_poly.pdbx_strand_id
1 'polypeptide(L)' 'MKEKREGFGLEMKTFDGADGNSYLVFRTRNGSFHAFMEVEAKEAARQCGADGDKNTRGLWAELWREAD' A
#
# COMPACT_ATOMS: atom_id res chain seq x y z
N MET A 1 19.46 31.27 -6.00
CA MET A 1 18.76 30.27 -5.16
C MET A 1 18.17 29.24 -6.13
N LYS A 2 18.58 27.97 -6.06
CA LYS A 2 18.07 26.93 -6.98
C LYS A 2 16.60 26.69 -6.60
N GLU A 3 15.67 26.91 -7.52
CA GLU A 3 14.24 26.65 -7.25
C GLU A 3 14.10 25.21 -6.76
N LYS A 4 13.51 25.05 -5.57
CA LYS A 4 13.11 23.72 -5.09
C LYS A 4 12.11 23.21 -6.11
N ARG A 5 12.35 22.04 -6.71
CA ARG A 5 11.36 21.38 -7.57
C ARG A 5 10.04 21.39 -6.82
N GLU A 6 9.03 22.07 -7.35
CA GLU A 6 7.68 22.05 -6.80
C GLU A 6 7.27 20.59 -6.60
N GLY A 7 6.71 20.29 -5.43
CA GLY A 7 6.30 18.94 -5.08
C GLY A 7 5.41 18.35 -6.18
N PHE A 8 5.80 17.18 -6.67
CA PHE A 8 5.07 16.42 -7.67
C PHE A 8 3.68 16.07 -7.14
N GLY A 9 2.63 16.71 -7.68
CA GLY A 9 1.25 16.45 -7.28
C GLY A 9 0.76 15.11 -7.83
N LEU A 10 0.72 14.09 -6.97
CA LEU A 10 -0.05 12.88 -7.20
C LEU A 10 -1.49 13.13 -6.73
N GLU A 11 -2.46 12.97 -7.63
CA GLU A 11 -3.87 12.93 -7.24
C GLU A 11 -4.15 11.54 -6.67
N MET A 12 -4.78 11.46 -5.49
CA MET A 12 -5.18 10.19 -4.89
C MET A 12 -6.68 10.16 -4.63
N LYS A 13 -7.32 9.02 -4.89
CA LYS A 13 -8.75 8.81 -4.64
C LYS A 13 -9.03 7.35 -4.32
N THR A 14 -10.01 7.12 -3.44
CA THR A 14 -10.54 5.79 -3.15
C THR A 14 -11.77 5.47 -4.00
N PHE A 15 -11.91 4.20 -4.36
CA PHE A 15 -13.03 3.67 -5.15
C PHE A 15 -13.50 2.34 -4.57
N ASP A 16 -14.82 2.14 -4.52
CA ASP A 16 -15.42 0.86 -4.20
C ASP A 16 -15.55 0.01 -5.47
N GLY A 17 -15.02 -1.21 -5.43
CA GLY A 17 -15.08 -2.17 -6.52
C GLY A 17 -16.38 -2.98 -6.51
N ALA A 18 -16.76 -3.50 -7.68
CA ALA A 18 -17.88 -4.43 -7.80
C ALA A 18 -17.62 -5.79 -7.12
N ASP A 19 -16.36 -6.09 -6.84
CA ASP A 19 -15.90 -7.26 -6.09
C ASP A 19 -15.97 -7.08 -4.57
N GLY A 20 -16.42 -5.92 -4.09
CA GLY A 20 -16.54 -5.58 -2.68
C GLY A 20 -15.26 -5.08 -2.04
N ASN A 21 -14.16 -4.93 -2.81
CA ASN A 21 -12.91 -4.38 -2.30
C ASN A 21 -12.85 -2.86 -2.47
N SER A 22 -12.13 -2.19 -1.57
CA SER A 22 -11.77 -0.78 -1.71
C SER A 22 -10.42 -0.66 -2.41
N TYR A 23 -10.29 0.33 -3.29
CA TYR A 23 -9.07 0.61 -4.05
C TYR A 23 -8.59 2.03 -3.81
N LEU A 24 -7.32 2.19 -3.44
CA LEU A 24 -6.61 3.47 -3.44
C LEU A 24 -5.92 3.65 -4.80
N VAL A 25 -6.31 4.68 -5.54
CA VAL A 25 -5.79 4.96 -6.89
C VAL A 25 -4.99 6.26 -6.88
N PHE A 26 -3.77 6.20 -7.37
CA PHE A 26 -2.93 7.35 -7.68
C PHE A 26 -2.98 7.64 -9.17
N ARG A 27 -3.23 8.91 -9.51
CA ARG A 27 -3.14 9.42 -10.87
C ARG A 27 -1.92 10.32 -11.00
N THR A 28 -1.09 10.01 -12.00
CA THR A 28 0.10 10.79 -12.34
C THR A 28 -0.23 11.91 -13.33
N ARG A 29 0.63 12.93 -13.43
CA ARG A 29 0.43 14.07 -14.34
C ARG A 29 0.36 13.69 -15.83
N ASN A 30 1.06 12.62 -16.24
CA ASN A 30 0.99 12.11 -17.61
C ASN A 30 -0.27 11.26 -17.88
N GLY A 31 -1.18 11.15 -16.91
CA GLY A 31 -2.45 10.45 -17.05
C GLY A 31 -2.36 8.94 -16.81
N SER A 32 -1.24 8.42 -16.29
CA SER A 32 -1.15 7.04 -15.84
C SER A 32 -1.84 6.85 -14.48
N PHE A 33 -2.28 5.62 -14.21
CA PHE A 33 -2.96 5.24 -12.98
C PHE A 33 -2.25 4.07 -12.31
N HIS A 34 -2.11 4.13 -11.00
CA HIS A 34 -1.65 3.02 -10.16
C HIS A 34 -2.71 2.76 -9.11
N ALA A 35 -3.20 1.53 -9.01
CA ALA A 35 -4.22 1.13 -8.06
C ALA A 35 -3.66 0.15 -7.04
N PHE A 36 -4.02 0.34 -5.78
CA PHE A 36 -3.70 -0.53 -4.65
C PHE A 36 -5.01 -1.00 -4.03
N MET A 37 -5.14 -2.30 -3.80
CA MET A 37 -6.32 -2.88 -3.17
C MET A 37 -6.13 -2.89 -1.66
N GLU A 38 -7.16 -2.51 -0.91
CA GLU A 38 -7.18 -2.67 0.53
C GLU A 38 -7.34 -4.15 0.88
N VAL A 39 -6.49 -4.65 1.78
CA VAL A 39 -6.48 -6.04 2.24
C VAL A 39 -6.37 -6.08 3.75
N GLU A 40 -6.92 -7.12 4.37
CA GLU A 40 -6.80 -7.30 5.82
C GLU A 40 -5.31 -7.53 6.17
N ALA A 41 -4.81 -6.72 7.10
CA ALA A 41 -3.37 -6.62 7.35
C ALA A 41 -2.77 -7.93 7.90
N LYS A 42 -3.50 -8.72 8.69
CA LYS A 42 -2.99 -10.00 9.22
C LYS A 42 -2.88 -11.04 8.12
N GLU A 43 -3.89 -11.13 7.26
CA GLU A 43 -3.91 -12.05 6.14
C GLU A 43 -2.85 -11.68 5.10
N ALA A 44 -2.69 -10.39 4.79
CA ALA A 44 -1.62 -9.92 3.93
C ALA A 44 -0.23 -10.30 4.48
N ALA A 45 0.01 -10.19 5.79
CA ALA A 45 1.26 -10.62 6.40
C ALA A 45 1.51 -12.13 6.19
N ARG A 46 0.48 -12.96 6.34
CA ARG A 46 0.58 -14.42 6.11
C ARG A 46 0.88 -14.73 4.65
N GLN A 47 0.23 -14.04 3.71
CA GLN A 47 0.50 -14.19 2.28
C GLN A 47 1.92 -13.76 1.90
N CYS A 48 2.50 -12.82 2.66
CA CYS A 48 3.90 -12.44 2.55
C CYS A 48 4.87 -13.41 3.25
N GLY A 49 4.38 -14.53 3.80
CA GLY A 49 5.22 -15.58 4.40
C GLY A 49 5.40 -15.49 5.92
N ALA A 50 4.69 -14.60 6.62
CA ALA A 50 4.74 -14.58 8.07
C ALA A 50 4.08 -15.83 8.66
N ASP A 51 4.82 -16.57 9.49
CA ASP A 51 4.35 -17.80 10.13
C ASP A 51 4.25 -17.64 11.67
N GLY A 52 3.39 -18.44 12.29
CA GLY A 52 3.22 -18.54 13.73
C GLY A 52 2.02 -17.79 14.33
N ASP A 53 1.83 -18.00 15.63
CA ASP A 53 0.71 -17.45 16.40
C ASP A 53 1.03 -16.07 17.00
N LYS A 54 1.28 -15.10 16.12
CA LYS A 54 1.50 -13.70 16.50
C LYS A 54 0.27 -12.85 16.17
N ASN A 55 0.13 -11.74 16.88
CA ASN A 55 -0.79 -10.67 16.47
C ASN A 55 -0.27 -9.96 15.21
N THR A 56 -1.13 -9.21 14.52
CA THR A 56 -0.81 -8.54 13.24
C THR A 56 0.47 -7.71 13.31
N ARG A 57 0.68 -6.97 14.41
CA ARG A 57 1.90 -6.18 14.63
C ARG A 57 3.15 -7.05 14.69
N GLY A 58 3.08 -8.19 15.38
CA GLY A 58 4.19 -9.14 15.50
C GLY A 58 4.56 -9.79 14.17
N LEU A 59 3.56 -10.12 13.33
CA LEU A 59 3.80 -10.68 12.00
C LEU A 59 4.53 -9.67 11.10
N TRP A 60 4.06 -8.42 11.03
CA TRP A 60 4.71 -7.40 10.22
C TRP A 60 6.10 -7.00 10.72
N ALA A 61 6.32 -6.98 12.05
CA ALA A 61 7.62 -6.68 12.61
C ALA A 61 8.68 -7.74 12.26
N GLU A 62 8.27 -9.00 12.10
CA GLU A 62 9.14 -10.09 11.63
C GLU A 62 9.48 -9.93 10.16
N LEU A 63 8.48 -9.79 9.29
CA LEU A 63 8.68 -9.56 7.86
C LEU A 63 9.59 -8.35 7.59
N TRP A 64 9.40 -7.27 8.35
CA TRP A 64 10.20 -6.06 8.20
C TRP A 64 11.67 -6.29 8.51
N ARG A 65 11.97 -7.04 9.58
CA ARG A 65 13.35 -7.38 9.97
C ARG A 65 14.03 -8.31 8.96
N GLU A 66 13.26 -9.18 8.30
CA GLU A 66 13.78 -10.11 7.29
C GLU A 66 14.03 -9.46 5.92
N ALA A 67 13.36 -8.33 5.64
CA ALA A 67 13.53 -7.58 4.40
C ALA A 67 14.77 -6.66 4.39
N ASP A 68 15.37 -6.39 5.56
CA ASP A 68 16.61 -5.61 5.76
C ASP A 68 17.86 -6.50 5.68
#